data_AF-A0A9W7ZDM6-F1
#
_entry.id   AF-A0A9W7ZDM6-F1
#
_cell.length_a   1.000
_cell.length_b   1.000
_cell.length_c   1.000
_cell.angle_alpha   90.00
_cell.angle_beta   90.00
_cell.angle_gamma   90.00
#
_symmetry.space_group_name_H-M   'P 1'
#
loop_
_entity.id
_entity.type
_entity.pdbx_description
1 polymer ?
#
loop_
_entity_poly.entity_id
_entity_poly.type
_entity_poly.pdbx_seq_one_letter_code
_entity_poly.pdbx_strand_id
1 'polypeptide(L)'
;MKLSTIALLISSVAASTNAADVKAWKITNLSSGERANLCDRQIQTCQNNCGGPKEAPKAFCNTTTMAWGCGCRSKTPDFETWNWPVPAADCSGSNQVCQDNCNSQSGDRSKCFANCAATHKCNTEDAPVSYTTSSKQDELPQYIGPAVSYKGEELGDLNDGNNRDNLESSSDAPDSSESSDSESDSTTSSASTLLQSAGFFAVAVLSATMVF
;
A
#
# COMPACT_ATOMS: atom_id res chain seq x y z
N MET A 1 -34.53 -12.26 -60.91
CA MET A 1 -34.74 -11.62 -59.59
C MET A 1 -34.01 -12.46 -58.55
N LYS A 2 -32.84 -12.02 -58.07
CA LYS A 2 -32.04 -12.74 -57.06
C LYS A 2 -32.33 -12.11 -55.70
N LEU A 3 -32.97 -12.86 -54.80
CA LEU A 3 -33.17 -12.44 -53.41
C LEU A 3 -31.87 -12.69 -52.62
N SER A 4 -31.29 -11.62 -52.10
CA SER A 4 -30.15 -11.64 -51.18
C SER A 4 -30.69 -11.72 -49.75
N THR A 5 -30.39 -12.80 -49.04
CA THR A 5 -30.78 -13.01 -47.65
C THR A 5 -29.60 -12.65 -46.77
N ILE A 6 -29.70 -11.55 -46.03
CA ILE A 6 -28.69 -11.10 -45.06
C ILE A 6 -29.11 -11.66 -43.68
N ALA A 7 -28.32 -12.60 -43.16
CA ALA A 7 -28.48 -13.12 -41.81
C ALA A 7 -27.73 -12.20 -40.83
N LEU A 8 -28.48 -11.50 -39.98
CA LEU A 8 -27.95 -10.76 -38.84
C LEU A 8 -27.71 -11.72 -37.67
N LEU A 9 -26.44 -12.05 -37.42
CA LEU A 9 -26.02 -12.71 -36.19
C LEU A 9 -25.90 -11.66 -35.09
N ILE A 10 -26.92 -11.61 -34.21
CA ILE A 10 -26.88 -10.82 -32.98
C ILE A 10 -26.13 -11.63 -31.93
N SER A 11 -24.86 -11.32 -31.72
CA SER A 11 -24.09 -11.83 -30.58
C SER A 11 -24.53 -11.08 -29.31
N SER A 12 -25.40 -11.67 -28.51
CA SER A 12 -25.73 -11.16 -27.17
C SER A 12 -24.61 -11.51 -26.20
N VAL A 13 -23.78 -10.53 -25.83
CA VAL A 13 -22.90 -10.62 -24.66
C VAL A 13 -23.75 -10.48 -23.39
N ALA A 14 -23.99 -11.59 -22.69
CA ALA A 14 -24.58 -11.55 -21.37
C ALA A 14 -23.52 -11.07 -20.37
N ALA A 15 -23.49 -9.77 -20.10
CA ALA A 15 -22.82 -9.23 -18.92
C ALA A 15 -23.64 -9.64 -17.69
N SER A 16 -23.24 -10.73 -17.04
CA SER A 16 -23.84 -11.19 -15.78
C SER A 16 -23.48 -10.23 -14.65
N THR A 17 -24.31 -9.20 -14.44
CA THR A 17 -24.26 -8.30 -13.28
C THR A 17 -24.98 -8.94 -12.09
N ASN A 18 -24.40 -9.98 -11.50
CA ASN A 18 -24.73 -10.31 -10.11
C ASN A 18 -23.93 -9.36 -9.20
N ALA A 19 -24.31 -8.08 -9.20
CA ALA A 19 -23.80 -7.08 -8.28
C ALA A 19 -24.48 -7.25 -6.91
N ALA A 20 -24.20 -8.38 -6.25
CA ALA A 20 -24.27 -8.39 -4.79
C ALA A 20 -23.26 -7.34 -4.32
N ASP A 21 -23.71 -6.42 -3.48
CA ASP A 21 -22.99 -5.27 -2.95
C ASP A 21 -21.54 -5.63 -2.59
N VAL A 22 -20.61 -5.39 -3.51
CA VAL A 22 -19.18 -5.65 -3.30
C VAL A 22 -18.73 -4.58 -2.33
N LYS A 23 -18.51 -4.96 -1.07
CA LYS A 23 -18.04 -4.04 -0.05
C LYS A 23 -16.75 -3.41 -0.58
N ALA A 24 -16.80 -2.10 -0.85
CA ALA A 24 -15.63 -1.37 -1.30
C ALA A 24 -14.80 -0.98 -0.06
N TRP A 25 -13.54 -1.38 -0.04
CA TRP A 25 -12.61 -0.95 0.99
C TRP A 25 -12.26 0.53 0.84
N LYS A 26 -12.18 1.22 1.98
CA LYS A 26 -11.57 2.54 2.11
C LYS A 26 -10.84 2.56 3.45
N ILE A 27 -9.61 3.06 3.49
CA ILE A 27 -8.87 3.18 4.76
C ILE A 27 -9.60 4.03 5.82
N THR A 28 -10.46 4.94 5.38
CA THR A 28 -11.31 5.75 6.27
C THR A 28 -12.44 4.96 6.92
N ASN A 29 -12.73 3.72 6.48
CA ASN A 29 -13.71 2.84 7.10
C ASN A 29 -13.21 2.20 8.42
N LEU A 30 -11.90 2.27 8.71
CA LEU A 30 -11.36 1.93 10.03
C LEU A 30 -12.04 2.77 11.11
N SER A 31 -12.19 2.23 12.32
CA SER A 31 -12.72 3.00 13.45
C SER A 31 -11.82 4.19 13.79
N SER A 32 -12.36 5.20 14.48
CA SER A 32 -11.58 6.37 14.88
C SER A 32 -10.33 6.00 15.71
N GLY A 33 -10.44 5.00 16.59
CA GLY A 33 -9.32 4.50 17.39
C GLY A 33 -8.25 3.80 16.55
N GLU A 34 -8.66 2.99 15.57
CA GLU A 34 -7.71 2.33 14.65
C GLU A 34 -7.00 3.34 13.76
N ARG A 35 -7.71 4.37 13.26
CA ARG A 35 -7.10 5.45 12.47
C ARG A 35 -6.11 6.26 13.29
N ALA A 36 -6.44 6.59 14.54
CA ALA A 36 -5.52 7.28 15.45
C ALA A 36 -4.26 6.44 15.70
N ASN A 37 -4.40 5.16 16.04
CA ASN A 37 -3.26 4.27 16.26
C ASN A 37 -2.40 4.12 15.00
N LEU A 38 -3.03 4.01 13.84
CA LEU A 38 -2.34 3.91 12.56
C LEU A 38 -1.54 5.19 12.25
N CYS A 39 -2.12 6.37 12.50
CA CYS A 39 -1.43 7.65 12.35
C CYS A 39 -0.27 7.83 13.34
N ASP A 40 -0.42 7.40 14.59
CA ASP A 40 0.67 7.46 15.57
C ASP A 40 1.86 6.60 15.10
N ARG A 41 1.61 5.38 14.61
CA ARG A 41 2.65 4.53 14.04
C ARG A 41 3.29 5.15 12.82
N GLN A 42 2.51 5.76 11.92
CA GLN A 42 3.01 6.44 10.73
C GLN A 42 3.99 7.56 11.09
N ILE A 43 3.61 8.42 12.05
CA ILE A 43 4.44 9.53 12.53
C ILE A 43 5.70 9.00 13.22
N GLN A 44 5.57 8.00 14.10
CA GLN A 44 6.71 7.40 14.79
C GLN A 44 7.69 6.75 13.83
N THR A 45 7.22 5.98 12.84
CA THR A 45 8.09 5.40 11.81
C THR A 45 8.85 6.49 11.06
N CYS A 46 8.19 7.60 10.72
CA CYS A 46 8.85 8.71 10.03
C CYS A 46 9.92 9.36 10.90
N GLN A 47 9.60 9.67 12.16
CA GLN A 47 10.54 10.25 13.10
C GLN A 47 11.73 9.33 13.33
N ASN A 48 11.51 8.04 13.55
CA ASN A 48 12.59 7.06 13.76
C ASN A 48 13.48 6.94 12.54
N ASN A 49 12.90 6.90 11.33
CA ASN A 49 13.67 6.82 10.09
C ASN A 49 14.53 8.08 9.89
N CYS A 50 13.98 9.27 10.19
CA CYS A 50 14.68 10.54 10.04
C CYS A 50 15.70 10.86 11.15
N GLY A 51 15.71 10.12 12.27
CA GLY A 51 16.59 10.40 13.42
C GLY A 51 15.97 11.29 14.49
N GLY A 52 14.65 11.48 14.47
CA GLY A 52 13.86 12.08 15.53
C GLY A 52 12.86 13.16 15.05
N PRO A 53 12.02 13.70 15.96
CA PRO A 53 10.99 14.69 15.62
C PRO A 53 11.52 15.98 14.98
N LYS A 54 12.72 16.43 15.38
CA LYS A 54 13.34 17.65 14.81
C LYS A 54 13.81 17.43 13.38
N GLU A 55 14.20 16.20 13.05
CA GLU A 55 14.70 15.82 11.74
C GLU A 55 13.59 15.43 10.77
N ALA A 56 12.35 15.31 11.22
CA ALA A 56 11.18 14.92 10.43
C ALA A 56 10.11 16.03 10.36
N PRO A 57 10.39 17.21 9.77
CA PRO A 57 9.47 18.35 9.78
C PRO A 57 8.17 18.10 9.02
N LYS A 58 8.14 17.08 8.16
CA LYS A 58 6.96 16.65 7.40
C LYS A 58 6.34 15.35 7.94
N ALA A 59 6.65 14.94 9.16
CA ALA A 59 6.01 13.78 9.79
C ALA A 59 4.59 14.15 10.23
N PHE A 60 3.59 13.78 9.44
CA PHE A 60 2.18 13.99 9.80
C PHE A 60 1.29 12.83 9.33
N CYS A 61 0.15 12.70 10.00
CA CYS A 61 -0.95 11.85 9.55
C CYS A 61 -2.28 12.41 10.07
N ASN A 62 -3.25 12.57 9.18
CA ASN A 62 -4.57 13.09 9.49
C ASN A 62 -5.51 11.93 9.82
N THR A 63 -6.04 11.86 11.05
CA THR A 63 -6.88 10.73 11.52
C THR A 63 -8.27 10.67 10.87
N THR A 64 -8.67 11.72 10.15
CA THR A 64 -9.97 11.81 9.47
C THR A 64 -9.83 11.43 8.00
N THR A 65 -8.88 12.05 7.30
CA THR A 65 -8.67 11.83 5.86
C THR A 65 -7.67 10.70 5.58
N MET A 66 -6.90 10.27 6.57
CA MET A 66 -5.76 9.37 6.39
C MET A 66 -4.68 9.91 5.44
N ALA A 67 -4.69 11.22 5.17
CA ALA A 67 -3.60 11.91 4.52
C ALA A 67 -2.34 11.80 5.36
N TRP A 68 -1.23 11.43 4.75
CA TRP A 68 0.04 11.33 5.46
C TRP A 68 1.20 11.84 4.61
N GLY A 69 2.26 12.20 5.32
CA GLY A 69 3.53 12.58 4.72
C GLY A 69 4.68 12.18 5.62
N CYS A 70 5.82 11.95 4.99
CA CYS A 70 7.09 11.87 5.68
C CYS A 70 8.16 12.57 4.85
N GLY A 71 9.05 13.31 5.52
CA GLY A 71 10.19 13.93 4.89
C GLY A 71 11.20 14.33 5.94
N CYS A 72 12.46 13.92 5.73
CA CYS A 72 13.55 14.25 6.64
C CYS A 72 14.25 15.54 6.19
N ARG A 73 14.95 16.22 7.11
CA ARG A 73 15.72 17.43 6.81
C ARG A 73 16.97 17.16 5.98
N SER A 74 17.69 16.11 6.33
CA SER A 74 19.05 15.84 5.88
C SER A 74 19.16 14.66 4.91
N LYS A 75 18.07 13.91 4.71
CA LYS A 75 18.05 12.73 3.84
C LYS A 75 16.67 12.44 3.28
N THR A 76 16.63 11.61 2.25
CA THR A 76 15.40 10.91 1.85
C THR A 76 15.15 9.78 2.85
N PRO A 77 13.89 9.52 3.25
CA PRO A 77 13.59 8.37 4.08
C PRO A 77 14.04 7.05 3.41
N ASP A 78 14.70 6.17 4.15
CA ASP A 78 15.21 4.88 3.63
C ASP A 78 14.11 3.80 3.49
N PHE A 79 12.85 4.22 3.47
CA PHE A 79 11.68 3.36 3.53
C PHE A 79 10.88 3.46 2.24
N GLU A 80 10.73 2.32 1.58
CA GLU A 80 9.88 2.20 0.40
C GLU A 80 8.42 2.53 0.71
N THR A 81 7.74 3.20 -0.22
CA THR A 81 6.38 3.75 -0.01
C THR A 81 5.38 2.66 0.45
N TRP A 82 5.48 1.44 -0.09
CA TRP A 82 4.58 0.32 0.26
C TRP A 82 4.80 -0.26 1.66
N ASN A 83 5.93 0.04 2.30
CA ASN A 83 6.26 -0.42 3.66
C ASN A 83 5.86 0.58 4.75
N TRP A 84 5.34 1.76 4.38
CA TRP A 84 4.84 2.70 5.36
C TRP A 84 3.54 2.19 6.00
N PRO A 85 3.30 2.48 7.29
CA PRO A 85 2.13 1.98 8.01
C PRO A 85 0.80 2.22 7.29
N VAL A 86 0.54 3.43 6.78
CA VAL A 86 -0.73 3.78 6.13
C VAL A 86 -0.94 2.99 4.82
N PRO A 87 -0.03 3.00 3.83
CA PRO A 87 -0.15 2.18 2.63
C PRO A 87 -0.24 0.67 2.90
N ALA A 88 0.54 0.16 3.85
CA ALA A 88 0.51 -1.25 4.23
C ALA A 88 -0.85 -1.66 4.80
N ALA A 89 -1.44 -0.81 5.65
CA ALA A 89 -2.78 -1.01 6.21
C ALA A 89 -3.87 -0.91 5.14
N ASP A 90 -3.75 0.03 4.20
CA ASP A 90 -4.71 0.18 3.11
C ASP A 90 -4.74 -1.06 2.21
N CYS A 91 -3.57 -1.54 1.79
CA CYS A 91 -3.46 -2.77 1.01
C CYS A 91 -4.03 -3.97 1.78
N SER A 92 -3.67 -4.11 3.07
CA SER A 92 -4.11 -5.24 3.89
C SER A 92 -5.62 -5.26 4.10
N GLY A 93 -6.23 -4.10 4.37
CA GLY A 93 -7.68 -3.97 4.50
C GLY A 93 -8.41 -4.25 3.19
N SER A 94 -7.86 -3.79 2.06
CA SER A 94 -8.39 -4.09 0.73
C SER A 94 -8.34 -5.58 0.40
N ASN A 95 -7.22 -6.25 0.71
CA ASN A 95 -7.08 -7.70 0.58
C ASN A 95 -8.10 -8.46 1.42
N GLN A 96 -8.28 -8.06 2.69
CA GLN A 96 -9.25 -8.70 3.58
C GLN A 96 -10.67 -8.60 3.01
N VAL A 97 -11.05 -7.41 2.56
CA VAL A 97 -12.36 -7.19 1.95
C VAL A 97 -12.52 -7.99 0.64
N CYS A 98 -11.47 -8.10 -0.17
CA CYS A 98 -11.48 -8.96 -1.36
C CYS A 98 -11.77 -10.42 -0.99
N GLN A 99 -11.08 -10.94 0.04
CA GLN A 99 -11.29 -12.30 0.54
C GLN A 99 -12.70 -12.51 1.12
N ASP A 100 -13.21 -11.53 1.88
CA ASP A 100 -14.57 -11.56 2.42
C ASP A 100 -15.63 -11.59 1.31
N ASN A 101 -15.40 -10.82 0.23
CA ASN A 101 -16.25 -10.82 -0.94
C ASN A 101 -16.20 -12.18 -1.67
N CYS A 102 -15.05 -12.84 -1.75
CA CYS A 102 -14.95 -14.21 -2.28
C CYS A 102 -15.78 -15.21 -1.48
N ASN A 103 -15.91 -15.01 -0.17
CA ASN A 103 -16.75 -15.86 0.67
C ASN A 103 -18.24 -15.73 0.38
N SER A 104 -18.67 -14.60 -0.19
CA SER A 104 -20.06 -14.27 -0.47
C SER A 104 -20.51 -14.61 -1.89
N GLN A 105 -19.57 -14.96 -2.78
CA GLN A 105 -19.87 -15.27 -4.19
C GLN A 105 -20.25 -16.74 -4.43
N SER A 106 -21.26 -16.96 -5.27
CA SER A 106 -21.58 -18.26 -5.87
C SER A 106 -20.79 -18.43 -7.17
N GLY A 107 -19.61 -19.06 -7.09
CA GLY A 107 -18.72 -19.25 -8.23
C GLY A 107 -17.43 -19.97 -7.83
N ASP A 108 -16.40 -19.87 -8.67
CA ASP A 108 -15.08 -20.42 -8.36
C ASP A 108 -14.38 -19.57 -7.29
N ARG A 109 -14.68 -19.89 -6.04
CA ARG A 109 -14.08 -19.25 -4.86
C ARG A 109 -12.57 -19.35 -4.87
N SER A 110 -12.02 -20.49 -5.30
CA SER A 110 -10.57 -20.72 -5.34
C SER A 110 -9.90 -19.73 -6.28
N LYS A 111 -10.47 -19.53 -7.48
CA LYS A 111 -10.00 -18.51 -8.42
C LYS A 111 -10.14 -17.09 -7.86
N CYS A 112 -11.22 -16.80 -7.14
CA CYS A 112 -11.41 -15.50 -6.49
C CYS A 112 -10.29 -15.21 -5.46
N PHE A 113 -10.00 -16.15 -4.55
CA PHE A 113 -8.91 -16.01 -3.58
C PHE A 113 -7.54 -15.85 -4.25
N ALA A 114 -7.28 -16.63 -5.30
CA ALA A 114 -6.04 -16.53 -6.07
C ALA A 114 -5.88 -15.13 -6.70
N ASN A 115 -6.96 -14.55 -7.21
CA ASN A 115 -6.96 -13.19 -7.73
C ASN A 115 -6.70 -12.15 -6.64
N CYS A 116 -7.33 -12.25 -5.47
CA CYS A 116 -7.07 -11.34 -4.34
C CYS A 116 -5.59 -11.36 -3.95
N ALA A 117 -4.99 -12.55 -3.82
CA ALA A 117 -3.58 -12.69 -3.49
C ALA A 117 -2.64 -12.17 -4.59
N ALA A 118 -3.02 -12.32 -5.87
CA ALA A 118 -2.24 -11.80 -6.99
C ALA A 118 -2.28 -10.27 -7.09
N THR A 119 -3.42 -9.65 -6.76
CA THR A 119 -3.62 -8.20 -6.80
C THR A 119 -3.07 -7.49 -5.57
N HIS A 120 -3.30 -8.02 -4.37
CA HIS A 120 -2.93 -7.37 -3.11
C HIS A 120 -1.64 -7.95 -2.53
N LYS A 121 -0.53 -7.74 -3.24
CA LYS A 121 0.82 -8.15 -2.79
C LYS A 121 1.38 -7.15 -1.76
N CYS A 122 0.70 -7.03 -0.61
CA CYS A 122 1.03 -6.04 0.40
C CYS A 122 2.45 -6.17 0.93
N ASN A 123 3.08 -5.04 1.27
CA ASN A 123 4.48 -4.96 1.71
C ASN A 123 5.50 -5.42 0.66
N THR A 124 5.14 -5.38 -0.63
CA THR A 124 6.08 -5.59 -1.74
C THR A 124 5.95 -4.45 -2.76
N GLU A 125 6.92 -4.33 -3.65
CA GLU A 125 6.90 -3.39 -4.78
C GLU A 125 5.67 -3.60 -5.71
N ASP A 126 5.07 -4.79 -5.69
CA ASP A 126 3.89 -5.11 -6.49
C ASP A 126 2.57 -4.73 -5.77
N ALA A 127 2.62 -4.14 -4.57
CA ALA A 127 1.43 -3.68 -3.87
C ALA A 127 0.71 -2.60 -4.70
N PRO A 128 -0.63 -2.55 -4.67
CA PRO A 128 -1.39 -1.47 -5.28
C PRO A 128 -1.11 -0.14 -4.56
N VAL A 129 -1.03 0.94 -5.33
CA VAL A 129 -0.80 2.29 -4.79
C VAL A 129 -2.03 2.78 -4.02
N SER A 130 -1.84 3.24 -2.78
CA SER A 130 -2.94 3.68 -1.89
C SER A 130 -3.45 5.11 -2.18
N TYR A 131 -2.68 5.93 -2.89
CA TYR A 131 -3.01 7.36 -3.15
C TYR A 131 -3.39 8.16 -1.89
N THR A 132 -2.82 7.78 -0.73
CA THR A 132 -3.04 8.40 0.58
C THR A 132 -1.95 9.42 0.96
N THR A 133 -0.88 9.48 0.17
CA THR A 133 0.22 10.43 0.36
C THR A 133 -0.23 11.85 0.02
N SER A 134 0.27 12.82 0.78
CA SER A 134 -0.03 14.24 0.55
C SER A 134 1.16 15.12 0.93
N SER A 135 1.19 16.33 0.37
CA SER A 135 2.18 17.35 0.71
C SER A 135 1.90 18.04 2.04
N LYS A 136 0.64 18.03 2.52
CA LYS A 136 0.17 18.79 3.69
C LYS A 136 -0.87 18.00 4.49
N GLN A 137 -0.93 18.25 5.80
CA GLN A 137 -1.85 17.55 6.70
C GLN A 137 -3.34 17.77 6.40
N ASP A 138 -3.70 18.94 5.89
CA ASP A 138 -5.09 19.33 5.62
C ASP A 138 -5.52 19.07 4.17
N GLU A 139 -4.61 18.58 3.33
CA GLU A 139 -4.93 18.24 1.94
C GLU A 139 -5.63 16.87 1.88
N LEU A 140 -6.68 16.81 1.08
CA LEU A 140 -7.40 15.55 0.83
C LEU A 140 -6.58 14.70 -0.15
N PRO A 141 -6.30 13.43 0.19
CA PRO A 141 -5.69 12.50 -0.74
C PRO A 141 -6.63 12.22 -1.92
N GLN A 142 -6.06 11.72 -3.02
CA GLN A 142 -6.85 11.38 -4.21
C GLN A 142 -7.71 10.14 -3.97
N TYR A 143 -7.26 9.19 -3.12
CA TYR A 143 -7.88 7.89 -2.79
C TYR A 143 -8.12 6.93 -3.96
N ILE A 144 -8.24 7.45 -5.19
CA ILE A 144 -8.54 6.72 -6.40
C ILE A 144 -7.58 7.21 -7.46
N GLY A 145 -6.86 6.27 -8.05
CA GLY A 145 -5.98 6.49 -9.19
C GLY A 145 -5.99 5.29 -10.12
N PRO A 146 -5.16 5.28 -11.16
CA PRO A 146 -5.01 4.13 -12.04
C PRO A 146 -4.60 2.88 -11.23
N ALA A 147 -4.97 1.70 -11.72
CA ALA A 147 -4.58 0.44 -11.11
C ALA A 147 -3.10 0.14 -11.45
N VAL A 148 -2.19 0.75 -10.70
CA VAL A 148 -0.74 0.58 -10.82
C VAL A 148 -0.16 0.01 -9.52
N SER A 149 0.98 -0.66 -9.65
CA SER A 149 1.83 -1.04 -8.52
C SER A 149 3.02 -0.11 -8.41
N TYR A 150 3.65 -0.06 -7.24
CA TYR A 150 4.84 0.77 -7.00
C TYR A 150 6.03 0.41 -7.91
N LYS A 151 6.11 -0.84 -8.39
CA LYS A 151 7.11 -1.30 -9.37
C LYS A 151 6.95 -0.69 -10.77
N GLY A 152 5.71 -0.38 -11.16
CA GLY A 152 5.35 0.15 -12.49
C GLY A 152 5.25 1.67 -12.54
N GLU A 153 5.47 2.32 -11.41
CA GLU A 153 5.39 3.76 -11.27
C GLU A 153 6.79 4.33 -11.54
N GLU A 154 7.02 4.84 -12.76
CA GLU A 154 7.77 6.10 -12.86
C GLU A 154 6.89 7.10 -12.11
N LEU A 155 7.07 7.20 -10.78
CA LEU A 155 6.53 8.26 -9.95
C LEU A 155 7.17 9.57 -10.46
N GLY A 156 6.66 10.06 -11.58
CA GLY A 156 7.02 11.35 -12.13
C GLY A 156 6.85 12.37 -11.03
N ASP A 157 7.97 12.98 -10.66
CA ASP A 157 8.15 14.00 -9.65
C ASP A 157 6.85 14.60 -9.11
N LEU A 158 6.35 14.07 -7.98
CA LEU A 158 5.35 14.78 -7.15
C LEU A 158 5.97 16.02 -6.44
N ASN A 159 7.02 16.58 -7.04
CA ASN A 159 7.78 17.69 -6.52
C ASN A 159 8.27 18.60 -7.64
N ASP A 160 7.36 19.15 -8.45
CA ASP A 160 7.67 20.39 -9.16
C ASP A 160 6.50 21.38 -9.13
N GLY A 161 6.31 21.93 -7.92
CA GLY A 161 5.81 23.28 -7.80
C GLY A 161 6.89 24.26 -8.25
N ASN A 162 7.19 24.30 -9.54
CA ASN A 162 7.85 25.45 -10.15
C ASN A 162 7.49 25.60 -11.62
N ASN A 163 6.62 26.56 -11.86
CA ASN A 163 6.51 27.24 -13.13
C ASN A 163 7.89 27.85 -13.48
N ARG A 164 8.67 27.16 -14.31
CA ARG A 164 9.75 27.77 -15.09
C ARG A 164 9.76 27.17 -16.49
N ASP A 165 9.26 27.99 -17.41
CA ASP A 165 9.74 28.03 -18.78
C ASP A 165 11.27 27.83 -18.79
N ASN A 166 11.77 26.79 -19.46
CA ASN A 166 12.59 26.98 -20.65
C ASN A 166 12.94 25.62 -21.26
N LEU A 167 12.42 25.45 -22.48
CA LEU A 167 12.74 24.38 -23.40
C LEU A 167 14.12 24.68 -23.99
N GLU A 168 15.17 23.95 -23.61
CA GLU A 168 16.35 23.86 -24.46
C GLU A 168 16.93 22.44 -24.44
N SER A 169 16.75 21.81 -25.60
CA SER A 169 17.27 20.53 -26.04
C SER A 169 18.76 20.68 -26.37
N SER A 170 19.62 19.74 -25.95
CA SER A 170 20.73 19.22 -26.76
C SER A 170 21.43 18.02 -26.11
N SER A 171 21.28 16.88 -26.80
CA SER A 171 22.30 15.91 -27.23
C SER A 171 23.66 15.80 -26.48
N ASP A 172 24.01 14.57 -26.07
CA ASP A 172 25.04 13.73 -26.71
C ASP A 172 25.62 12.69 -25.71
N ALA A 173 25.61 11.42 -26.13
CA ALA A 173 26.52 10.35 -25.67
C ALA A 173 27.74 10.31 -26.63
N PRO A 174 28.81 9.48 -26.49
CA PRO A 174 29.11 8.38 -25.55
C PRO A 174 30.49 8.59 -24.84
N ASP A 175 31.03 7.73 -23.97
CA ASP A 175 31.86 6.56 -24.33
C ASP A 175 32.51 5.93 -23.07
N SER A 176 32.49 4.59 -23.04
CA SER A 176 33.42 3.54 -22.54
C SER A 176 34.23 3.58 -21.22
N SER A 177 34.42 2.34 -20.75
CA SER A 177 35.51 1.76 -19.92
C SER A 177 35.54 2.18 -18.44
N GLU A 178 35.79 1.32 -17.44
CA GLU A 178 36.68 0.15 -17.39
C GLU A 178 36.30 -0.77 -16.21
N SER A 179 36.61 -2.05 -16.36
CA SER A 179 36.50 -3.15 -15.38
C SER A 179 37.49 -3.04 -14.21
N SER A 180 37.12 -3.51 -13.02
CA SER A 180 38.06 -4.09 -12.04
C SER A 180 37.33 -4.94 -11.00
N ASP A 181 37.70 -6.22 -11.00
CA ASP A 181 37.41 -7.22 -9.98
C ASP A 181 37.99 -6.85 -8.62
N SER A 182 37.33 -7.30 -7.54
CA SER A 182 37.98 -7.62 -6.26
C SER A 182 37.08 -8.55 -5.44
N GLU A 183 37.42 -9.84 -5.49
CA GLU A 183 37.11 -10.81 -4.44
C GLU A 183 37.73 -10.36 -3.11
N SER A 184 36.99 -10.52 -2.00
CA SER A 184 37.58 -10.74 -0.67
C SER A 184 36.54 -11.38 0.25
N ASP A 185 36.78 -12.66 0.50
CA ASP A 185 36.27 -13.48 1.60
C ASP A 185 36.31 -12.77 2.96
N SER A 186 35.28 -13.01 3.79
CA SER A 186 35.50 -13.35 5.19
C SER A 186 34.22 -13.89 5.85
N THR A 187 34.24 -15.19 6.07
CA THR A 187 33.53 -15.90 7.13
C THR A 187 33.71 -15.22 8.50
N THR A 188 32.63 -14.98 9.24
CA THR A 188 32.64 -15.07 10.72
C THR A 188 31.25 -15.45 11.23
N SER A 189 31.16 -16.66 11.77
CA SER A 189 30.06 -17.18 12.58
C SER A 189 30.06 -16.56 13.99
N SER A 190 28.89 -16.25 14.54
CA SER A 190 28.51 -16.32 15.97
C SER A 190 27.01 -16.01 16.06
N ALA A 191 26.11 -16.98 16.22
CA ALA A 191 25.76 -17.70 17.45
C ALA A 191 25.17 -16.80 18.57
N SER A 192 23.90 -17.09 18.86
CA SER A 192 23.20 -16.96 20.15
C SER A 192 22.69 -15.58 20.58
N THR A 193 21.36 -15.46 20.73
CA THR A 193 20.70 -15.37 22.05
C THR A 193 19.19 -15.61 21.91
N LEU A 194 18.75 -16.77 22.40
CA LEU A 194 17.37 -17.04 22.81
C LEU A 194 17.12 -16.28 24.11
N LEU A 195 16.17 -15.34 24.13
CA LEU A 195 15.53 -14.91 25.37
C LEU A 195 14.05 -15.31 25.32
N GLN A 196 13.76 -16.40 26.04
CA GLN A 196 12.41 -16.74 26.49
C GLN A 196 11.98 -15.69 27.53
N SER A 197 10.84 -15.05 27.30
CA SER A 197 10.06 -14.47 28.39
C SER A 197 8.66 -15.06 28.33
N ALA A 198 8.44 -16.07 29.17
CA ALA A 198 7.14 -16.65 29.44
C ALA A 198 6.35 -15.68 30.34
N GLY A 199 5.49 -14.88 29.73
CA GLY A 199 4.48 -14.09 30.44
C GLY A 199 3.30 -14.98 30.83
N PHE A 200 3.31 -15.47 32.07
CA PHE A 200 2.13 -16.07 32.71
C PHE A 200 1.06 -14.98 32.91
N PHE A 201 0.02 -14.98 32.08
CA PHE A 201 -1.22 -14.26 32.40
C PHE A 201 -2.13 -15.18 33.21
N ALA A 202 -2.24 -14.89 34.50
CA ALA A 202 -3.25 -15.48 35.36
C ALA A 202 -4.65 -15.01 34.90
N VAL A 203 -5.43 -15.93 34.33
CA VAL A 203 -6.85 -15.71 34.05
C VAL A 203 -7.62 -15.92 35.35
N ALA A 204 -8.02 -14.83 36.00
CA ALA A 204 -8.97 -14.86 37.10
C ALA A 204 -10.38 -15.08 36.52
N VAL A 205 -10.90 -16.30 36.68
CA VAL A 205 -12.30 -16.63 36.39
C VAL A 205 -13.16 -16.19 37.57
N LEU A 206 -13.85 -15.04 37.45
CA LEU A 206 -14.96 -14.70 38.33
C LEU A 206 -16.21 -15.43 37.83
N SER A 207 -16.60 -16.49 38.52
CA SER A 207 -17.93 -17.10 38.39
C SER A 207 -18.92 -16.27 39.22
N ALA A 208 -19.83 -15.56 38.54
CA ALA A 208 -20.98 -14.92 39.17
C ALA A 208 -22.13 -15.94 39.25
N THR A 209 -22.39 -16.43 40.45
CA THR A 209 -23.57 -17.23 40.78
C THR A 209 -24.77 -16.28 40.90
N MET A 210 -25.69 -16.30 39.93
CA MET A 210 -27.02 -15.70 40.10
C MET A 210 -27.93 -16.71 40.80
N VAL A 211 -28.27 -16.39 42.05
CA VAL A 211 -29.48 -16.87 42.72
C VAL A 211 -30.51 -15.78 42.53
N PHE A 212 -31.64 -16.09 41.87
CA PHE A 212 -33.02 -15.71 42.22
C PHE A 212 -33.99 -16.31 41.21
#